data_AF-A0A943EAJ3-F1
#
_entry.id   AF-A0A943EAJ3-F1
#
_cell.length_a   1.000
_cell.length_b   1.000
_cell.length_c   1.000
_cell.angle_alpha   90.00
_cell.angle_beta   90.00
_cell.angle_gamma   90.00
#
_symmetry.space_group_name_H-M   'P 1'
#
loop_
_entity.id
_entity.type
_entity.pdbx_description
1 polymer ?
#
loop_
_entity_poly.entity_id
_entity_poly.type
_entity_poly.pdbx_seq_one_letter_code
_entity_poly.pdbx_strand_id
1 'polypeptide(L)'
;MATYLETYRTKKLAYEDLLSHGRSLDGKDLCFCLEAIYRVQVLETLSLLERTCPTGQNDSAFALHARLVAGILGGLLEERRFRIYKDEKIANEQAAAYQSCFTCFNEFTKLCSSCDAASYPHTLHQMLYTYCCAWLQYRNTIVDLDHQYFKKEAPSP
;
A
#
# COMPACT_ATOMS: atom_id res chain seq x y z
N MET A 1 0.16 -7.39 -7.81
CA MET A 1 0.02 -7.55 -6.34
C MET A 1 0.78 -8.75 -5.78
N ALA A 2 0.63 -9.96 -6.33
CA ALA A 2 1.31 -11.17 -5.82
C ALA A 2 2.84 -11.02 -5.66
N THR A 3 3.52 -10.47 -6.67
CA THR A 3 4.98 -10.25 -6.61
C THR A 3 5.39 -9.29 -5.49
N TYR A 4 4.63 -8.21 -5.25
CA TYR A 4 4.90 -7.28 -4.15
C TYR A 4 4.69 -7.95 -2.79
N LEU A 5 3.63 -8.76 -2.66
CA LEU A 5 3.32 -9.46 -1.42
C LEU A 5 4.44 -10.42 -1.03
N GLU A 6 4.95 -11.21 -1.97
CA GLU A 6 6.08 -12.11 -1.73
C GLU A 6 7.35 -11.36 -1.34
N THR A 7 7.63 -10.22 -2.00
CA THR A 7 8.76 -9.35 -1.64
C THR A 7 8.66 -8.87 -0.19
N TYR A 8 7.52 -8.33 0.23
CA TYR A 8 7.37 -7.80 1.59
C TYR A 8 7.25 -8.90 2.65
N ARG A 9 6.72 -10.08 2.31
CA ARG A 9 6.76 -11.28 3.17
C ARG A 9 8.20 -11.72 3.42
N THR A 10 9.02 -11.76 2.39
CA THR A 10 10.45 -12.09 2.52
C THR A 10 11.16 -11.11 3.46
N LYS A 11 10.91 -9.80 3.31
CA LYS A 11 11.47 -8.78 4.21
C LYS A 11 10.97 -8.94 5.65
N LYS A 12 9.66 -9.19 5.84
CA LYS A 12 9.07 -9.46 7.16
C LYS A 12 9.76 -10.66 7.84
N LEU A 13 9.89 -11.78 7.13
CA LEU A 13 10.53 -12.99 7.64
C LEU A 13 11.99 -12.75 8.03
N ALA A 14 12.73 -11.94 7.28
CA ALA A 14 14.10 -11.58 7.61
C ALA A 14 14.20 -10.84 8.96
N TYR A 15 13.25 -9.96 9.28
CA TYR A 15 13.22 -9.30 10.59
C TYR A 15 12.80 -10.25 11.72
N GLU A 16 11.83 -11.14 11.46
CA GLU A 16 11.42 -12.17 12.43
C GLU A 16 12.58 -13.12 12.78
N ASP A 17 13.38 -13.49 11.78
CA ASP A 17 14.59 -14.30 11.97
C ASP A 17 15.62 -13.58 12.86
N LEU A 18 15.93 -12.31 12.58
CA LEU A 18 16.84 -11.51 13.42
C LEU A 18 16.39 -11.46 14.89
N LEU A 19 15.09 -11.23 15.11
CA LEU A 19 14.49 -11.19 16.44
C LEU A 19 14.56 -12.55 17.15
N SER A 20 14.31 -13.65 16.43
CA SER A 20 14.42 -15.01 17.00
C SER A 20 15.84 -15.37 17.46
N HIS A 21 16.86 -14.74 16.85
CA HIS A 21 18.26 -14.86 17.24
C HIS A 21 18.67 -13.86 18.34
N GLY A 22 17.71 -13.18 18.99
CA GLY A 22 17.95 -12.27 20.11
C GLY A 22 18.55 -10.92 19.71
N ARG A 23 18.52 -10.56 18.42
CA ARG A 23 19.00 -9.25 17.95
C ARG A 23 17.97 -8.17 18.31
N SER A 24 18.40 -7.12 18.98
CA SER A 24 17.58 -5.91 19.15
C SER A 24 17.57 -5.10 17.85
N LEU A 25 16.40 -4.58 17.47
CA LEU A 25 16.27 -3.61 16.38
C LEU A 25 16.55 -2.21 16.91
N ASP A 26 17.35 -1.43 16.18
CA ASP A 26 17.44 0.00 16.44
C ASP A 26 16.15 0.73 15.99
N GLY A 27 16.06 2.04 16.24
CA GLY A 27 14.86 2.81 15.90
C GLY A 27 14.52 2.80 14.40
N LYS A 28 15.52 2.75 13.52
CA LYS A 28 15.32 2.76 12.06
C LYS A 28 14.92 1.37 11.57
N ASP A 29 15.60 0.33 12.04
CA ASP A 29 15.28 -1.06 11.74
C ASP A 29 13.89 -1.45 12.23
N LEU A 30 13.47 -0.95 13.40
CA LEU A 30 12.12 -1.11 13.91
C LEU A 30 11.09 -0.48 12.96
N CYS A 31 11.34 0.74 12.46
CA CYS A 31 10.45 1.37 11.50
C CYS A 31 10.32 0.56 10.21
N PHE A 32 11.43 0.00 9.70
CA PHE A 32 11.42 -0.85 8.52
C PHE A 32 10.69 -2.16 8.73
N CYS A 33 10.88 -2.82 9.87
CA CYS A 33 10.14 -4.02 10.25
C CYS A 33 8.62 -3.74 10.30
N LEU A 34 8.20 -2.68 10.99
CA LEU A 34 6.79 -2.29 11.11
C LEU A 34 6.15 -1.89 9.77
N GLU A 35 6.92 -1.27 8.87
CA GLU A 35 6.47 -0.96 7.51
C GLU A 35 6.31 -2.23 6.67
N ALA A 36 7.26 -3.18 6.75
CA ALA A 36 7.17 -4.44 6.01
C ALA A 36 5.92 -5.24 6.43
N ILE A 37 5.67 -5.37 7.74
CA ILE A 37 4.47 -6.01 8.28
C ILE A 37 3.20 -5.34 7.74
N TYR A 38 3.17 -4.01 7.77
CA TYR A 38 2.01 -3.24 7.36
C TYR A 38 1.74 -3.33 5.86
N ARG A 39 2.77 -3.28 5.00
CA ARG A 39 2.60 -3.50 3.56
C ARG A 39 2.06 -4.89 3.27
N VAL A 40 2.50 -5.93 3.99
CA VAL A 40 1.91 -7.27 3.88
C VAL A 40 0.42 -7.24 4.22
N GLN A 41 0.04 -6.66 5.36
CA GLN A 41 -1.36 -6.57 5.79
C GLN A 41 -2.25 -5.84 4.78
N VAL A 42 -1.78 -4.71 4.23
CA VAL A 42 -2.51 -3.97 3.20
C VAL A 42 -2.66 -4.81 1.94
N LEU A 43 -1.58 -5.41 1.44
CA LEU A 43 -1.61 -6.21 0.22
C LEU A 43 -2.51 -7.46 0.36
N GLU A 44 -2.51 -8.11 1.52
CA GLU A 44 -3.42 -9.22 1.83
C GLU A 44 -4.87 -8.76 1.86
N THR A 45 -5.14 -7.59 2.43
CA THR A 45 -6.48 -6.98 2.46
C THR A 45 -6.97 -6.68 1.05
N LEU A 46 -6.17 -6.01 0.22
CA LEU A 46 -6.53 -5.70 -1.15
C LEU A 46 -6.74 -6.96 -1.99
N SER A 47 -5.90 -7.98 -1.81
CA SER A 47 -6.04 -9.27 -2.50
C SER A 47 -7.31 -10.02 -2.06
N LEU A 48 -7.69 -9.93 -0.79
CA LEU A 48 -8.93 -10.53 -0.31
C LEU A 48 -10.14 -9.85 -0.95
N LEU A 49 -10.21 -8.52 -0.94
CA LEU A 49 -11.28 -7.75 -1.57
C LEU A 49 -11.44 -8.11 -3.05
N GLU A 50 -10.34 -8.21 -3.77
CA GLU A 50 -10.34 -8.62 -5.17
C GLU A 50 -10.92 -10.03 -5.36
N ARG A 51 -10.46 -11.00 -4.57
CA ARG A 51 -10.88 -12.42 -4.66
C ARG A 51 -12.31 -12.65 -4.22
N THR A 52 -12.83 -11.83 -3.30
CA THR A 52 -14.20 -11.93 -2.79
C THR A 52 -15.17 -11.00 -3.51
N CYS A 53 -14.75 -10.40 -4.62
CA CYS A 53 -15.60 -9.54 -5.42
C CYS A 53 -16.88 -10.27 -5.82
N PRO A 54 -18.07 -9.71 -5.54
CA PRO A 54 -19.33 -10.30 -5.98
C PRO A 54 -19.38 -10.42 -7.50
N THR A 55 -19.75 -11.60 -8.01
CA THR A 55 -19.88 -11.88 -9.46
C THR A 55 -21.32 -12.13 -9.89
N GLY A 56 -22.26 -12.21 -8.94
CA GLY A 56 -23.69 -12.38 -9.22
C GLY A 56 -24.43 -11.05 -9.33
N GLN A 57 -25.66 -11.08 -9.88
CA GLN A 57 -26.54 -9.91 -10.04
C GLN A 57 -27.21 -9.45 -8.73
N ASN A 58 -26.51 -9.55 -7.60
CA ASN A 58 -27.02 -9.04 -6.33
C ASN A 58 -26.47 -7.62 -6.10
N ASP A 59 -27.26 -6.63 -6.52
CA ASP A 59 -26.93 -5.22 -6.42
C ASP A 59 -26.58 -4.78 -4.98
N SER A 60 -27.21 -5.39 -3.97
CA SER A 60 -26.93 -5.08 -2.56
C SER A 60 -25.55 -5.57 -2.11
N ALA A 61 -25.12 -6.73 -2.59
CA ALA A 61 -23.80 -7.29 -2.29
C ALA A 61 -22.70 -6.47 -2.98
N PHE A 62 -22.93 -6.07 -4.23
CA PHE A 62 -22.07 -5.15 -4.97
C PHE A 62 -21.92 -3.81 -4.24
N ALA A 63 -23.02 -3.16 -3.88
CA ALA A 63 -22.99 -1.84 -3.24
C ALA A 63 -22.31 -1.86 -1.86
N LEU A 64 -22.47 -2.94 -1.10
CA LEU A 64 -21.72 -3.14 0.15
C LEU A 64 -20.23 -3.31 -0.12
N HIS A 65 -19.86 -4.17 -1.08
CA HIS A 65 -18.47 -4.42 -1.44
C HIS A 65 -17.77 -3.15 -1.92
N ALA A 66 -18.40 -2.37 -2.80
CA ALA A 66 -17.87 -1.11 -3.31
C ALA A 66 -17.61 -0.09 -2.18
N ARG A 67 -18.54 0.04 -1.22
CA ARG A 67 -18.35 0.89 -0.03
C ARG A 67 -17.21 0.40 0.86
N LEU A 68 -17.09 -0.92 1.05
CA LEU A 68 -16.02 -1.50 1.85
C LEU A 68 -14.65 -1.20 1.23
N VAL A 69 -14.50 -1.42 -0.08
CA VAL A 69 -13.28 -1.09 -0.81
C VAL A 69 -12.97 0.40 -0.70
N ALA A 70 -13.95 1.27 -0.96
CA ALA A 70 -13.76 2.72 -0.86
C ALA A 70 -13.31 3.17 0.54
N GLY A 71 -13.92 2.61 1.59
CA GLY A 71 -13.54 2.90 2.97
C GLY A 71 -12.11 2.48 3.29
N ILE A 72 -11.70 1.29 2.83
CA ILE A 72 -10.33 0.79 3.01
C ILE A 72 -9.33 1.69 2.26
N LEU A 73 -9.55 1.94 0.95
CA LEU A 73 -8.65 2.78 0.15
C LEU A 73 -8.56 4.22 0.68
N GLY A 74 -9.67 4.77 1.18
CA GLY A 74 -9.69 6.09 1.80
C GLY A 74 -8.85 6.15 3.09
N GLY A 75 -8.95 5.12 3.94
CA GLY A 75 -8.15 5.03 5.16
C GLY A 75 -6.65 4.96 4.91
N LEU A 76 -6.24 4.25 3.86
CA LEU A 76 -4.83 4.10 3.46
C LEU A 76 -4.12 5.42 3.09
N LEU A 77 -4.88 6.48 2.76
CA LEU A 77 -4.33 7.82 2.42
C LEU A 77 -3.89 8.63 3.64
N GLU A 78 -4.51 8.39 4.79
CA GLU A 78 -4.37 9.26 5.97
C GLU A 78 -3.49 8.63 7.08
N GLU A 79 -3.16 7.35 6.95
CA GLU A 79 -2.52 6.61 8.04
C GLU A 79 -0.98 6.69 8.06
N ARG A 80 -0.42 6.46 9.26
CA ARG A 80 1.03 6.33 9.52
C ARG A 80 1.87 7.49 8.97
N ARG A 81 1.47 8.71 9.30
CA ARG A 81 2.17 9.97 8.98
C ARG A 81 3.30 10.27 9.97
N PHE A 82 4.32 9.41 10.00
CA PHE A 82 5.57 9.69 10.70
C PHE A 82 6.68 9.92 9.68
N ARG A 83 7.72 10.68 10.05
CA ARG A 83 8.86 10.96 9.17
C ARG A 83 10.13 10.36 9.77
N ILE A 84 10.73 9.41 9.06
CA ILE A 84 12.04 8.84 9.43
C ILE A 84 13.17 9.77 8.96
N TYR A 85 12.95 10.51 7.88
CA TYR A 85 13.94 11.38 7.24
C TYR A 85 13.49 12.84 7.30
N LYS A 86 14.44 13.74 7.60
CA LYS A 86 14.27 15.19 7.49
C LYS A 86 14.97 15.67 6.22
N ASP A 87 14.37 15.40 5.06
CA ASP A 87 14.88 15.86 3.78
C ASP A 87 13.81 16.70 3.06
N GLU A 88 14.08 17.99 2.89
CA GLU A 88 13.20 18.91 2.18
C GLU A 88 13.08 18.57 0.69
N LYS A 89 14.08 17.89 0.10
CA LYS A 89 14.02 17.46 -1.30
C LYS A 89 12.93 16.41 -1.53
N ILE A 90 12.70 15.55 -0.55
CA ILE A 90 11.70 14.48 -0.63
C ILE A 90 10.29 14.96 -0.29
N ALA A 91 10.13 16.15 0.31
CA ALA A 91 8.82 16.71 0.57
C ALA A 91 7.99 16.92 -0.71
N ASN A 92 8.63 17.37 -1.80
CA ASN A 92 7.98 17.56 -3.10
C ASN A 92 7.59 16.23 -3.75
N GLU A 93 8.48 15.23 -3.70
CA GLU A 93 8.21 13.88 -4.22
C GLU A 93 7.10 13.19 -3.44
N GLN A 94 7.09 13.33 -2.11
CA GLN A 94 6.04 12.82 -1.25
C GLN A 94 4.69 13.45 -1.58
N ALA A 95 4.64 14.77 -1.79
CA ALA A 95 3.41 15.47 -2.17
C ALA A 95 2.90 15.02 -3.55
N ALA A 96 3.78 14.86 -4.53
CA ALA A 96 3.43 14.37 -5.85
C ALA A 96 2.93 12.91 -5.83
N ALA A 97 3.60 12.04 -5.06
CA ALA A 97 3.20 10.64 -4.90
C ALA A 97 1.85 10.52 -4.16
N TYR A 98 1.63 11.33 -3.11
CA TYR A 98 0.33 11.43 -2.45
C TYR A 98 -0.75 11.86 -3.42
N GLN A 99 -0.52 12.91 -4.20
CA GLN A 99 -1.50 13.42 -5.17
C GLN A 99 -1.84 12.36 -6.24
N SER A 100 -0.86 11.57 -6.66
CA SER A 100 -1.06 10.47 -7.60
C SER A 100 -1.93 9.36 -6.99
N CYS A 101 -1.66 8.97 -5.74
CA CYS A 101 -2.48 8.00 -5.01
C CYS A 101 -3.91 8.51 -4.76
N PHE A 102 -4.05 9.78 -4.36
CA PHE A 102 -5.34 10.45 -4.17
C PHE A 102 -6.15 10.52 -5.47
N THR A 103 -5.50 10.78 -6.60
CA THR A 103 -6.16 10.76 -7.91
C THR A 103 -6.70 9.36 -8.24
N CYS A 104 -5.92 8.30 -8.01
CA CYS A 104 -6.37 6.92 -8.20
C CYS A 104 -7.59 6.59 -7.32
N PHE A 105 -7.60 7.04 -6.07
CA PHE A 105 -8.74 6.90 -5.17
C PHE A 105 -10.00 7.61 -5.70
N ASN A 106 -9.87 8.86 -6.14
CA ASN A 106 -11.02 9.60 -6.67
C ASN A 106 -11.60 8.94 -7.92
N GLU A 107 -10.76 8.48 -8.84
CA GLU A 107 -11.23 7.73 -10.01
C GLU A 107 -11.97 6.44 -9.59
N PHE A 108 -11.49 5.75 -8.54
CA PHE A 108 -12.17 4.58 -7.98
C PHE A 108 -13.57 4.89 -7.47
N THR A 109 -13.71 5.97 -6.68
CA THR A 109 -15.01 6.35 -6.14
C THR A 109 -16.01 6.76 -7.23
N LYS A 110 -15.56 7.46 -8.27
CA LYS A 110 -16.38 7.82 -9.43
C LYS A 110 -16.87 6.56 -10.15
N LEU A 111 -15.97 5.63 -10.45
CA LEU A 111 -16.32 4.41 -11.16
C LEU A 111 -17.24 3.51 -10.35
N CYS A 112 -17.04 3.37 -9.04
CA CYS A 112 -17.97 2.63 -8.18
C CYS A 112 -19.39 3.24 -8.14
N SER A 113 -19.51 4.54 -8.38
CA SER A 113 -20.80 5.23 -8.44
C SER A 113 -21.53 5.02 -9.78
N SER A 114 -20.80 4.66 -10.84
CA SER A 114 -21.34 4.53 -12.21
C SER A 114 -21.28 3.10 -12.79
N CYS A 115 -20.61 2.17 -12.13
CA CYS A 115 -20.39 0.80 -12.61
C CYS A 115 -21.59 -0.10 -12.28
N ASP A 116 -22.00 -0.92 -13.25
CA ASP A 116 -22.99 -1.98 -13.05
C ASP A 116 -22.35 -3.23 -12.43
N ALA A 117 -23.19 -4.11 -11.86
CA ALA A 117 -22.73 -5.33 -11.19
C ALA A 117 -21.99 -6.32 -12.12
N ALA A 118 -22.26 -6.30 -13.44
CA ALA A 118 -21.62 -7.20 -14.38
C ALA A 118 -20.19 -6.75 -14.75
N SER A 119 -19.98 -5.43 -14.86
CA SER A 119 -18.70 -4.83 -15.19
C SER A 119 -17.76 -4.73 -13.99
N TYR A 120 -18.31 -4.72 -12.77
CA TYR A 120 -17.57 -4.44 -11.55
C TYR A 120 -16.34 -5.31 -11.29
N PRO A 121 -16.38 -6.65 -11.42
CA PRO A 121 -15.21 -7.48 -11.08
C PRO A 121 -13.99 -7.14 -11.93
N HIS A 122 -14.20 -6.89 -13.22
CA HIS A 122 -13.13 -6.52 -14.14
C HIS A 122 -12.56 -5.13 -13.81
N THR A 123 -13.44 -4.15 -13.58
CA THR A 123 -13.05 -2.80 -13.19
C THR A 123 -12.29 -2.81 -11.87
N LEU A 124 -12.81 -3.51 -10.86
CA LEU A 124 -12.19 -3.60 -9.54
C LEU A 124 -10.74 -4.09 -9.61
N HIS A 125 -10.46 -5.16 -10.36
CA HIS A 125 -9.11 -5.70 -10.51
C HIS A 125 -8.11 -4.63 -11.01
N GLN A 126 -8.43 -3.96 -12.12
CA GLN A 126 -7.55 -2.96 -12.72
C GLN A 126 -7.32 -1.77 -11.78
N MET A 127 -8.35 -1.36 -11.07
CA MET A 127 -8.30 -0.22 -10.17
C MET A 127 -7.54 -0.51 -8.89
N LEU A 128 -7.78 -1.66 -8.26
CA LEU A 128 -7.02 -2.10 -7.09
C LEU A 128 -5.54 -2.23 -7.41
N TYR A 129 -5.21 -2.77 -8.59
CA TYR A 129 -3.82 -2.85 -9.02
C TYR A 129 -3.19 -1.46 -9.19
N THR A 130 -3.88 -0.55 -9.90
CA THR A 130 -3.40 0.83 -10.11
C THR A 130 -3.23 1.58 -8.80
N TYR A 131 -4.22 1.51 -7.92
CA TYR A 131 -4.16 2.12 -6.59
C TYR A 131 -3.02 1.52 -5.76
N CYS A 132 -2.88 0.19 -5.73
CA CYS A 132 -1.81 -0.50 -5.01
C CYS A 132 -0.43 0.01 -5.43
N CYS A 133 -0.19 0.17 -6.74
CA CYS A 133 1.07 0.71 -7.24
C CYS A 133 1.31 2.15 -6.77
N ALA A 134 0.32 3.03 -6.91
CA ALA A 134 0.43 4.42 -6.48
C ALA A 134 0.62 4.54 -4.96
N TRP A 135 -0.07 3.71 -4.18
CA TRP A 135 0.06 3.66 -2.74
C TRP A 135 1.46 3.19 -2.31
N LEU A 136 2.00 2.13 -2.93
CA LEU A 136 3.37 1.67 -2.66
C LEU A 136 4.41 2.75 -2.99
N GLN A 137 4.24 3.47 -4.11
CA GLN A 137 5.10 4.60 -4.46
C GLN A 137 5.03 5.69 -3.40
N TYR A 138 3.83 6.08 -2.95
CA TYR A 138 3.66 7.02 -1.86
C TYR A 138 4.35 6.53 -0.57
N ARG A 139 4.16 5.27 -0.19
CA ARG A 139 4.81 4.68 1.00
C ARG A 139 6.33 4.68 0.89
N ASN A 140 6.90 4.46 -0.30
CA ASN A 140 8.36 4.51 -0.51
C ASN A 140 8.96 5.90 -0.23
N THR A 141 8.20 6.98 -0.44
CA THR A 141 8.64 8.34 -0.06
C THR A 141 8.67 8.58 1.45
N ILE A 142 7.95 7.76 2.24
CA ILE A 142 7.89 7.86 3.71
C ILE A 142 8.90 6.90 4.35
N VAL A 143 8.86 5.63 3.92
CA VAL A 143 9.72 4.55 4.39
C VAL A 143 10.24 3.78 3.19
N ASP A 144 11.52 3.96 2.90
CA ASP A 144 12.14 3.36 1.73
C ASP A 144 12.78 2.00 2.05
N LEU A 145 11.95 0.96 1.99
CA LEU A 145 12.39 -0.43 2.21
C LEU A 145 13.29 -0.97 1.10
N ASP A 146 13.34 -0.30 -0.05
CA ASP A 146 14.01 -0.76 -1.26
C ASP A 146 15.21 0.14 -1.64
N HIS A 147 15.55 1.12 -0.79
CA HIS A 147 16.65 2.08 -0.98
C HIS A 147 16.57 2.86 -2.31
N GLN A 148 15.36 3.13 -2.80
CA GLN A 148 15.11 3.86 -4.04
C GLN A 148 15.25 5.38 -3.88
N TYR A 149 14.87 5.92 -2.71
CA TYR A 149 14.77 7.35 -2.43
C TYR A 149 15.89 7.84 -1.50
N PHE A 150 16.29 7.02 -0.53
CA PHE A 150 17.33 7.36 0.43
C PHE A 150 18.51 6.41 0.25
N LYS A 151 19.36 6.71 -0.75
CA LYS A 151 20.63 6.01 -0.92
C LYS A 151 21.48 6.23 0.35
N LYS A 152 22.11 5.17 0.86
CA LYS A 152 23.19 5.33 1.83
C LYS A 152 24.27 6.18 1.17
N GLU A 153 24.66 7.29 1.80
CA GLU A 153 25.96 7.88 1.51
C GLU A 153 27.00 6.78 1.71
N ALA A 154 27.86 6.57 0.71
CA ALA A 154 28.99 5.66 0.85
C ALA A 154 29.78 6.09 2.10
N PRO A 155 30.26 5.17 2.95
CA PRO A 155 31.13 5.56 4.04
C PRO A 155 32.31 6.32 3.42
N SER A 156 32.51 7.56 3.90
CA SER A 156 33.67 8.37 3.55
C SER A 156 34.94 7.53 3.77
N PRO A 157 35.88 7.50 2.82
CA PRO A 157 37.13 6.76 2.98
C PRO A 157 37.96 7.24 4.16
#